data_AF-A0A165NKW3-F1
#
_entry.id   AF-A0A165NKW3-F1
#
_cell.length_a   1.000
_cell.length_b   1.000
_cell.length_c   1.000
_cell.angle_alpha   90.00
_cell.angle_beta   90.00
_cell.angle_gamma   90.00
#
_symmetry.space_group_name_H-M   'P 1'
#
loop_
_entity.id
_entity.type
_entity.pdbx_description
1 polymer ?
#
loop_
_entity_poly.entity_id
_entity_poly.type
_entity_poly.pdbx_seq_one_letter_code
_entity_poly.pdbx_strand_id
1 'polypeptide(L)'
;MEEKKRFIIPMTVFFLLFYFSLPLLTAYTDVLNQRAIGDISWAWIFAFGQFIMTWSLCMIYTKRAKRFDELAEKVVTEMDKEASS
;
A
#
# COMPACT_ATOMS: atom_id res chain seq x y z
N MET A 1 9.11 9.17 16.05
CA MET A 1 8.48 9.47 14.73
C MET A 1 9.10 8.69 13.55
N GLU A 2 10.17 7.90 13.73
CA GLU A 2 10.89 7.25 12.61
C GLU A 2 10.52 5.78 12.38
N GLU A 3 10.11 5.05 13.42
CA GLU A 3 9.75 3.62 13.30
C GLU A 3 8.56 3.36 12.36
N LYS A 4 7.66 4.34 12.21
CA LYS A 4 6.50 4.23 11.32
C LYS A 4 6.87 4.31 9.82
N LYS A 5 7.98 4.99 9.45
CA LYS A 5 8.38 5.15 8.03
C LYS A 5 9.06 3.90 7.48
N ARG A 6 9.81 3.19 8.33
CA ARG A 6 10.54 1.96 7.97
C ARG A 6 9.63 0.78 7.62
N PHE A 7 8.35 0.81 8.03
CA PHE A 7 7.34 -0.17 7.62
C PHE A 7 6.60 0.21 6.32
N ILE A 8 6.41 1.50 6.06
CA ILE A 8 5.61 1.95 4.91
C ILE A 8 6.36 1.75 3.60
N ILE A 9 7.65 2.08 3.58
CA ILE A 9 8.50 1.96 2.39
C ILE A 9 8.53 0.52 1.84
N PRO A 10 8.84 -0.53 2.66
CA PRO A 10 8.81 -1.90 2.15
C PRO A 10 7.43 -2.34 1.69
N MET A 11 6.34 -1.84 2.29
CA MET A 11 4.98 -2.15 1.83
C MET A 11 4.67 -1.55 0.46
N THR A 12 5.14 -0.34 0.14
CA THR A 12 4.98 0.25 -1.20
C THR A 12 5.80 -0.50 -2.24
N VAL A 13 7.02 -0.94 -1.91
CA VAL A 13 7.85 -1.75 -2.80
C VAL A 13 7.20 -3.13 -3.03
N PHE A 14 6.69 -3.74 -1.96
CA PHE A 14 5.94 -5.00 -2.06
C PHE A 14 4.70 -4.84 -2.92
N PHE A 15 3.94 -3.74 -2.77
CA PHE A 15 2.79 -3.44 -3.62
C PHE A 15 3.16 -3.40 -5.10
N LEU A 16 4.22 -2.66 -5.46
CA LEU A 16 4.68 -2.59 -6.85
C LEU A 16 5.04 -3.98 -7.37
N LEU A 17 5.83 -4.74 -6.61
CA LEU A 17 6.21 -6.09 -6.98
C LEU A 17 4.98 -7.00 -7.13
N PHE A 18 4.04 -6.96 -6.19
CA PHE A 18 2.84 -7.79 -6.19
C PHE A 18 1.86 -7.41 -7.30
N TYR A 19 1.72 -6.11 -7.59
CA TYR A 19 0.93 -5.59 -8.70
C TYR A 19 1.48 -6.08 -10.04
N PHE A 20 2.81 -6.06 -10.23
CA PHE A 20 3.45 -6.61 -11.42
C PHE A 20 3.51 -8.14 -11.42
N SER A 21 3.50 -8.78 -10.25
CA SER A 21 3.56 -10.24 -10.13
C SER A 21 2.35 -10.89 -10.77
N LEU A 22 1.17 -10.29 -10.70
CA LEU A 22 -0.06 -10.84 -11.29
C LEU A 22 0.04 -10.94 -12.83
N PRO A 23 0.25 -9.85 -13.60
CA PRO A 23 0.43 -9.95 -15.05
C PRO A 23 1.71 -10.71 -15.43
N LEU A 24 2.78 -10.66 -14.62
CA LEU A 24 3.99 -11.42 -14.91
C LEU A 24 3.76 -12.92 -14.77
N LEU A 25 3.10 -13.37 -13.69
CA LEU A 25 2.71 -14.78 -13.52
C LEU A 25 1.70 -15.18 -14.58
N THR A 26 0.67 -14.38 -14.85
CA THR A 26 -0.35 -14.72 -15.86
C THR A 26 0.24 -14.80 -17.27
N ALA A 27 1.22 -13.95 -17.61
CA ALA A 27 1.86 -13.97 -18.94
C ALA A 27 2.92 -15.06 -19.09
N TYR A 28 3.65 -15.41 -18.02
CA TYR A 28 4.75 -16.39 -18.08
C TYR A 28 4.36 -17.81 -17.60
N THR A 29 3.27 -17.96 -16.86
CA THR A 29 2.95 -19.24 -16.20
C THR A 29 1.43 -19.49 -16.08
N ASP A 30 0.99 -20.70 -16.40
CA ASP A 30 -0.38 -21.18 -16.14
C ASP A 30 -0.67 -21.46 -14.65
N VAL A 31 0.22 -21.02 -13.75
CA VAL A 31 0.16 -21.31 -12.31
C VAL A 31 -1.14 -20.80 -11.68
N LEU A 32 -1.69 -19.67 -12.15
CA LEU A 32 -2.97 -19.15 -11.65
C LEU A 32 -4.14 -20.11 -11.92
N ASN A 33 -4.05 -20.89 -12.99
CA ASN A 33 -5.05 -21.87 -13.40
C ASN A 33 -4.80 -23.24 -12.76
N GLN A 34 -3.58 -23.48 -12.29
CA GLN A 34 -3.28 -24.67 -11.51
C GLN A 34 -4.02 -24.65 -10.17
N ARG A 35 -4.60 -25.80 -9.85
CA ARG A 35 -5.26 -26.08 -8.58
C ARG A 35 -4.20 -26.11 -7.48
N ALA A 36 -4.33 -25.21 -6.50
CA ALA A 36 -3.42 -25.14 -5.36
C ALA A 36 -3.83 -26.15 -4.28
N ILE A 37 -5.10 -26.10 -3.85
CA ILE A 37 -5.66 -27.01 -2.85
C ILE A 37 -7.12 -27.34 -3.24
N GLY A 38 -7.39 -28.58 -3.63
CA GLY A 38 -8.73 -29.00 -4.07
C GLY A 38 -9.18 -28.31 -5.37
N ASP A 39 -10.36 -27.67 -5.35
CA ASP A 39 -10.88 -26.85 -6.45
C ASP A 39 -10.39 -25.38 -6.41
N ILE A 40 -9.63 -25.01 -5.38
CA ILE A 40 -9.13 -23.64 -5.21
C ILE A 40 -7.84 -23.48 -6.03
N SER A 41 -7.87 -22.61 -7.03
CA SER A 41 -6.69 -22.27 -7.83
C SER A 41 -5.81 -21.22 -7.14
N TRP A 42 -4.57 -21.09 -7.62
CA TRP A 42 -3.68 -20.04 -7.13
C TRP A 42 -4.27 -18.63 -7.29
N ALA A 43 -5.14 -18.41 -8.28
CA ALA A 43 -5.87 -17.15 -8.44
C ALA A 43 -6.65 -16.75 -7.18
N TRP A 44 -7.25 -17.70 -6.48
CA TRP A 44 -7.99 -17.44 -5.23
C TRP A 44 -7.08 -17.01 -4.08
N ILE A 45 -5.90 -17.62 -3.97
CA ILE A 45 -4.90 -17.22 -2.97
C ILE A 45 -4.42 -15.79 -3.24
N PHE A 46 -4.14 -15.48 -4.51
CA PHE A 46 -3.78 -14.13 -4.93
C PHE A 46 -4.90 -13.11 -4.68
N ALA A 47 -6.16 -13.48 -4.95
CA ALA A 47 -7.32 -12.64 -4.66
C ALA A 47 -7.46 -12.36 -3.16
N PHE A 48 -7.27 -13.37 -2.30
CA PHE A 48 -7.28 -13.18 -0.85
C PHE A 48 -6.11 -12.29 -0.38
N GLY A 49 -4.93 -12.46 -0.97
CA GLY A 49 -3.79 -11.59 -0.77
C GLY A 49 -4.08 -10.13 -1.16
N GLN A 50 -4.83 -9.90 -2.25
CA GLN A 50 -5.25 -8.55 -2.66
C GLN A 50 -6.16 -7.88 -1.63
N PHE A 51 -7.05 -8.62 -0.97
CA PHE A 51 -7.90 -8.08 0.12
C PHE A 51 -7.06 -7.58 1.29
N ILE A 52 -6.15 -8.41 1.80
CA ILE A 52 -5.26 -8.04 2.91
C ILE A 52 -4.36 -6.87 2.51
N MET A 53 -3.86 -6.87 1.26
CA MET A 53 -3.06 -5.78 0.72
C MET A 53 -3.84 -4.46 0.66
N THR A 54 -5.11 -4.50 0.22
CA THR A 54 -5.97 -3.32 0.13
C THR A 54 -6.24 -2.71 1.50
N TRP A 55 -6.56 -3.54 2.51
CA TRP A 55 -6.73 -3.05 3.89
C TRP A 55 -5.44 -2.45 4.45
N SER A 56 -4.31 -3.10 4.18
CA SER A 56 -3.01 -2.58 4.57
C SER A 56 -2.76 -1.20 3.95
N LEU A 57 -3.05 -1.04 2.66
CA LEU A 57 -2.89 0.22 1.95
C LEU A 57 -3.79 1.31 2.54
N CYS A 58 -5.03 0.97 2.89
CA CYS A 58 -5.97 1.90 3.54
C CYS A 58 -5.46 2.38 4.90
N MET A 59 -4.95 1.47 5.75
CA MET A 59 -4.32 1.81 7.04
C MET A 59 -3.05 2.66 6.88
N ILE A 60 -2.23 2.38 5.86
CA ILE A 60 -1.02 3.15 5.56
C ILE A 60 -1.39 4.55 5.07
N TYR A 61 -2.35 4.63 4.15
CA TYR A 61 -2.78 5.90 3.55
C TYR A 61 -3.31 6.85 4.61
N THR A 62 -4.22 6.39 5.48
CA THR A 62 -4.72 7.20 6.61
C THR A 62 -3.60 7.69 7.53
N LYS A 63 -2.59 6.84 7.79
CA LYS A 63 -1.42 7.20 8.59
C LYS A 63 -0.49 8.20 7.88
N ARG A 64 -0.42 8.17 6.55
CA ARG A 64 0.36 9.10 5.72
C ARG A 64 -0.35 10.44 5.58
N ALA A 65 -1.68 10.44 5.42
CA ALA A 65 -2.53 11.62 5.36
C ALA A 65 -2.36 12.46 6.62
N LYS A 66 -2.42 11.84 7.81
CA LYS A 66 -2.14 12.52 9.08
C LYS A 66 -0.79 13.25 9.13
N ARG A 67 0.23 12.71 8.45
CA ARG A 67 1.56 13.34 8.35
C ARG A 67 1.59 14.49 7.34
N PHE A 68 0.79 14.42 6.29
CA PHE A 68 0.61 15.53 5.35
C PHE A 68 -0.17 16.67 6.00
N ASP A 69 -1.22 16.35 6.76
CA ASP A 69 -1.97 17.32 7.56
C ASP A 69 -1.07 18.01 8.59
N GLU A 70 -0.24 17.27 9.35
CA GLU A 70 0.75 17.88 10.27
C GLU A 70 1.73 18.83 9.57
N LEU A 71 2.10 18.56 8.32
CA LEU A 71 2.98 19.44 7.55
C LEU A 71 2.22 20.67 7.03
N ALA A 72 1.00 20.49 6.55
CA ALA A 72 0.15 21.58 6.07
C ALA A 72 -0.21 22.54 7.20
N GLU A 73 -0.53 22.03 8.39
CA GLU A 73 -0.85 22.83 9.57
C GLU A 73 0.33 23.70 10.01
N LYS A 74 1.56 23.18 9.94
CA LYS A 74 2.77 23.99 10.20
C LYS A 74 2.94 25.12 9.20
N VAL A 75 2.74 24.86 7.91
CA VAL A 75 2.86 25.89 6.87
C VAL A 75 1.78 26.97 7.04
N VAL A 76 0.55 26.57 7.33
CA VAL A 76 -0.56 27.52 7.60
C VAL A 76 -0.27 28.36 8.84
N THR A 77 0.23 27.78 9.92
CA THR A 77 0.53 28.51 11.16
C THR A 77 1.64 29.55 10.97
N GLU A 78 2.65 29.25 10.16
CA GLU A 78 3.71 30.19 9.82
C GLU A 78 3.17 31.35 8.97
N MET A 79 2.30 31.07 7.99
CA MET A 79 1.65 32.10 7.17
C MET A 79 0.73 33.03 7.98
N ASP A 80 -0.01 32.49 8.97
CA ASP A 80 -0.92 33.28 9.82
C ASP A 80 -0.15 34.24 10.75
N LYS A 81 1.01 33.80 11.26
CA LYS A 81 1.92 34.63 12.06
C LYS A 81 2.53 35.79 11.30
N GLU A 82 2.87 35.56 10.03
CA GLU A 82 3.50 36.55 9.16
C GLU A 82 2.48 37.59 8.64
N ALA A 83 1.21 37.20 8.50
CA ALA A 83 0.12 38.11 8.15
C ALA A 83 -0.38 38.98 9.31
N SER A 84 -0.08 38.59 10.56
CA SER A 84 -0.50 39.31 11.77
C SER A 84 0.63 40.17 12.39
N SER A 85 1.82 40.23 11.77
CA SER A 85 2.93 41.14 12.11
C SER A 85 3.04 42.28 11.11
#